data_AF-A0A380ALD6-F1
#
_entry.id   AF-A0A380ALD6-F1
#
_cell.length_a   1.000
_cell.length_b   1.000
_cell.length_c   1.000
_cell.angle_alpha   90.00
_cell.angle_beta   90.00
_cell.angle_gamma   90.00
#
_symmetry.space_group_name_H-M   'P 1'
#
loop_
_entity.id
_entity.type
_entity.pdbx_description
1 polymer ?
#
loop_
_entity_poly.entity_id
_entity_poly.type
_entity_poly.pdbx_seq_one_letter_code
_entity_poly.pdbx_strand_id
1 'polypeptide(L)'
;MPTINNPNATIHTLLITEDNSPADGQTTNSVVAQVNDGDTVPLSGQVVTFDIEEGASIQGQAESNAQGIAIATLTSTTAGFTRSPPASITAR
;
A
#
# COMPACT_ATOMS: atom_id res chain seq x y z
N MET A 1 -0.93 -8.79 -24.35
CA MET A 1 -0.83 -9.19 -22.93
C MET A 1 -0.56 -7.91 -22.15
N PRO A 2 -1.30 -7.59 -21.08
CA PRO A 2 -0.97 -6.43 -20.27
C PRO A 2 0.42 -6.69 -19.68
N THR A 3 1.35 -5.78 -19.94
CA THR A 3 2.70 -5.82 -19.40
C THR A 3 2.56 -5.62 -17.89
N ILE A 4 2.58 -6.72 -17.14
CA ILE A 4 2.86 -6.69 -15.70
C ILE A 4 4.15 -5.86 -15.59
N ASN A 5 4.11 -4.74 -14.86
CA ASN A 5 5.17 -3.74 -14.73
C ASN A 5 5.15 -2.59 -15.75
N ASN A 6 4.23 -1.64 -15.59
CA ASN A 6 4.31 -0.36 -16.31
C ASN A 6 5.30 0.57 -15.59
N PRO A 7 6.41 1.00 -16.23
CA PRO A 7 7.40 1.90 -15.61
C PRO A 7 6.83 3.29 -15.28
N ASN A 8 5.66 3.63 -15.82
CA ASN A 8 4.95 4.88 -15.54
C ASN A 8 3.87 4.73 -14.46
N ALA A 9 3.80 3.59 -13.78
CA ALA A 9 2.87 3.39 -12.69
C ALA A 9 3.16 4.38 -11.55
N THR A 10 2.13 5.11 -11.15
CA THR A 10 2.17 6.12 -10.11
C THR A 10 1.13 5.81 -9.04
N ILE A 11 1.50 6.06 -7.78
CA ILE A 11 0.59 5.91 -6.64
C ILE A 11 -0.16 7.22 -6.47
N HIS A 12 -1.47 7.17 -6.67
CA HIS A 12 -2.36 8.32 -6.64
C HIS A 12 -2.89 8.63 -5.25
N THR A 13 -3.36 7.59 -4.59
CA THR A 13 -4.07 7.69 -3.33
C THR A 13 -3.56 6.60 -2.43
N LEU A 14 -3.32 6.96 -1.19
CA LEU A 14 -3.02 6.04 -0.13
C LEU A 14 -4.02 6.25 0.99
N LEU A 15 -4.79 5.21 1.30
CA LEU A 15 -5.75 5.23 2.37
C LEU A 15 -5.46 4.08 3.34
N ILE A 16 -5.45 4.39 4.63
CA ILE A 16 -5.36 3.39 5.69
C ILE A 16 -6.76 3.25 6.27
N THR A 17 -7.46 2.16 5.98
CA THR A 17 -8.88 2.00 6.33
C THR A 17 -9.12 1.49 7.76
N GLU A 18 -8.07 1.06 8.46
CA GLU A 18 -8.10 0.61 9.86
C GLU A 18 -7.21 1.48 10.78
N ASP A 19 -6.98 2.73 10.36
CA ASP A 19 -6.49 3.83 11.19
C ASP A 19 -7.29 3.85 12.52
N ASN A 20 -6.58 3.80 13.64
CA ASN A 20 -7.03 3.67 15.06
C ASN A 20 -7.03 2.26 15.66
N SER A 21 -6.48 1.28 14.96
CA SER A 21 -6.17 -0.02 15.56
C SER A 21 -5.10 0.10 16.67
N PRO A 22 -5.23 -0.61 17.81
CA PRO A 22 -4.19 -0.68 18.83
C PRO A 22 -2.87 -1.15 18.20
N ALA A 23 -1.76 -0.48 18.48
CA ALA A 23 -0.44 -0.92 18.02
C ALA A 23 0.11 -2.03 18.93
N ASP A 24 -0.63 -3.13 19.01
CA ASP A 24 -0.34 -4.30 19.84
C ASP A 24 0.43 -5.40 19.08
N GLY A 25 0.80 -5.15 17.82
CA GLY A 25 1.44 -6.12 16.93
C GLY A 25 0.52 -7.24 16.46
N GLN A 26 -0.73 -7.25 16.91
CA GLN A 26 -1.73 -8.28 16.63
C GLN A 26 -2.82 -7.71 15.72
N THR A 27 -3.15 -6.44 15.88
CA THR A 27 -4.17 -5.76 15.10
C THR A 27 -3.61 -5.41 13.73
N THR A 28 -4.18 -6.05 12.71
CA THR A 28 -3.90 -5.77 11.32
C THR A 28 -4.60 -4.48 10.90
N ASN A 29 -3.90 -3.68 10.10
CA ASN A 29 -4.40 -2.50 9.44
C ASN A 29 -4.42 -2.79 7.94
N SER A 30 -5.44 -2.30 7.25
CA SER A 30 -5.53 -2.39 5.81
C SER A 30 -5.05 -1.09 5.15
N VAL A 31 -4.10 -1.22 4.23
CA VAL A 31 -3.55 -0.12 3.44
C VAL A 31 -3.99 -0.31 2.00
N VAL A 32 -4.65 0.70 1.45
CA VAL A 32 -5.18 0.72 0.09
C VAL A 32 -4.38 1.75 -0.70
N ALA A 33 -3.68 1.27 -1.73
CA ALA A 33 -2.97 2.12 -2.68
C ALA A 33 -3.66 2.08 -4.04
N GLN A 34 -3.87 3.24 -4.64
CA GLN A 34 -4.37 3.35 -6.01
C GLN A 34 -3.21 3.56 -6.99
N VAL A 35 -3.08 2.66 -7.94
CA VAL A 35 -2.05 2.58 -8.96
C VAL A 35 -2.64 2.95 -10.31
N ASN A 36 -2.12 4.03 -10.89
CA ASN A 36 -2.53 4.50 -12.20
C ASN A 36 -1.31 4.73 -13.10
N ASP A 37 -1.47 4.54 -14.41
CA ASP A 37 -0.54 4.97 -15.46
C ASP A 37 -0.72 6.48 -15.67
N GLY A 38 0.12 7.26 -14.97
CA GLY A 38 -0.14 8.68 -14.75
C GLY A 38 -1.55 8.94 -14.18
N ASP A 39 -2.11 10.14 -14.41
CA ASP A 39 -3.37 10.53 -13.73
C ASP A 39 -4.67 9.90 -14.24
N THR A 40 -4.62 9.03 -15.26
CA THR A 40 -5.80 8.78 -16.10
C THR A 40 -6.23 7.33 -16.24
N VAL A 41 -5.32 6.36 -16.08
CA VAL A 41 -5.62 4.95 -16.36
C VAL A 41 -5.27 4.07 -15.17
N PRO A 42 -6.24 3.44 -14.49
CA PRO A 42 -5.94 2.46 -13.45
C PRO A 42 -5.19 1.25 -14.03
N LEU A 43 -4.13 0.82 -13.37
CA LEU A 43 -3.29 -0.31 -13.81
C LEU A 43 -3.54 -1.55 -12.98
N SER A 44 -3.94 -2.65 -13.61
CA SER A 44 -4.14 -3.93 -12.96
C SER A 44 -2.94 -4.86 -13.09
N GLY A 45 -2.65 -5.63 -12.05
CA GLY A 45 -1.53 -6.57 -11.99
C GLY A 45 -0.19 -5.89 -11.75
N GLN A 46 -0.18 -4.69 -11.18
CA GLN A 46 1.02 -3.96 -10.83
C GLN A 46 1.45 -4.33 -9.40
N VAL A 47 2.74 -4.61 -9.20
CA VAL A 47 3.25 -4.96 -7.88
C VAL A 47 3.55 -3.68 -7.09
N VAL A 48 2.80 -3.47 -6.02
CA VAL A 48 2.97 -2.33 -5.11
C VAL A 48 3.73 -2.79 -3.89
N THR A 49 4.98 -2.34 -3.75
CA THR A 49 5.78 -2.56 -2.55
C THR A 49 5.56 -1.43 -1.57
N PHE A 50 5.29 -1.78 -0.32
CA PHE A 50 5.10 -0.83 0.77
C PHE A 50 6.29 -0.95 1.71
N ASP A 51 6.98 0.17 1.93
CA ASP A 51 8.07 0.30 2.87
C ASP A 51 7.63 1.21 4.01
N ILE A 52 7.90 0.79 5.24
CA ILE A 52 7.47 1.46 6.47
C ILE A 52 8.68 1.80 7.33
N GLU A 53 8.59 2.88 8.09
CA GLU A 53 9.65 3.25 9.04
C GLU A 53 9.73 2.28 10.22
N GLU A 54 10.87 2.29 10.90
CA GLU A 54 11.17 1.44 12.07
C GLU A 54 10.05 1.49 13.11
N GLY A 55 9.46 0.33 13.45
CA GLY A 55 8.38 0.23 14.47
C GLY A 55 7.05 -0.36 14.00
N ALA A 56 6.91 -0.72 12.71
CA ALA A 56 5.81 -1.52 12.20
C ALA A 56 6.30 -2.72 11.36
N SER A 57 5.42 -3.64 11.00
CA SER A 57 5.68 -4.77 10.11
C SER A 57 4.58 -4.85 9.05
N ILE A 58 4.95 -4.69 7.78
CA ILE A 58 4.02 -4.84 6.65
C ILE A 58 4.26 -6.19 5.98
N GLN A 59 3.19 -6.92 5.68
CA GLN A 59 3.26 -8.08 4.80
C GLN A 59 3.47 -7.53 3.39
N GLY A 60 4.76 -7.43 3.03
CA GLY A 60 5.24 -6.71 1.88
C GLY A 60 4.63 -7.20 0.58
N GLN A 61 4.18 -6.23 -0.20
CA GLN A 61 3.72 -6.34 -1.59
C GLN A 61 2.24 -6.71 -1.77
N ALA A 62 1.53 -5.86 -2.52
CA ALA A 62 0.18 -6.15 -2.99
C ALA A 62 0.08 -5.91 -4.50
N GLU A 63 -0.68 -6.75 -5.19
CA GLU A 63 -0.98 -6.56 -6.60
C GLU A 63 -2.22 -5.69 -6.77
N SER A 64 -2.18 -4.75 -7.71
CA SER A 64 -3.34 -3.94 -8.04
C SER A 64 -4.39 -4.75 -8.81
N ASN A 65 -5.67 -4.52 -8.51
CA ASN A 65 -6.77 -5.17 -9.20
C ASN A 65 -7.14 -4.48 -10.53
N ALA A 66 -8.19 -4.95 -11.22
CA ALA A 66 -8.72 -4.36 -12.47
C ALA A 66 -9.01 -2.84 -12.41
N GLN A 67 -9.14 -2.28 -11.20
CA GLN A 67 -9.40 -0.86 -10.93
C GLN A 67 -8.16 -0.10 -10.44
N GLY A 68 -6.97 -0.71 -10.51
CA GLY A 68 -5.73 -0.10 -10.04
C GLY A 68 -5.57 -0.15 -8.52
N ILE A 69 -6.42 -0.87 -7.79
CA ILE A 69 -6.40 -0.85 -6.32
C ILE A 69 -5.55 -2.01 -5.80
N ALA A 70 -4.47 -1.69 -5.10
CA ALA A 70 -3.63 -2.63 -4.38
C ALA A 70 -3.94 -2.55 -2.87
N ILE A 71 -4.13 -3.69 -2.23
CA ILE A 71 -4.50 -3.78 -0.81
C ILE A 71 -3.44 -4.59 -0.07
N ALA A 72 -2.77 -3.97 0.90
CA ALA A 72 -1.77 -4.61 1.75
C ALA A 72 -2.21 -4.58 3.23
N THR A 73 -1.74 -5.56 4.01
CA THR A 73 -1.98 -5.64 5.44
C THR A 73 -0.72 -5.29 6.23
N LEU A 74 -0.89 -4.43 7.22
CA LEU A 74 0.15 -3.86 8.06
C LEU A 74 -0.16 -4.13 9.54
N THR A 75 0.77 -4.67 10.31
CA THR A 75 0.68 -4.69 11.78
C THR A 75 1.69 -3.71 12.36
N SER A 76 1.34 -3.03 13.46
CA SER A 76 2.29 -2.17 14.17
C SER A 76 2.34 -2.55 15.64
N THR A 77 3.54 -2.57 16.21
CA THR A 77 3.81 -2.80 17.64
C THR A 77 4.09 -1.49 18.39
N THR A 78 4.10 -0.35 17.69
CA THR A 78 4.48 0.95 18.25
C THR A 78 3.26 1.84 18.45
N ALA A 79 2.87 2.06 19.71
CA ALA A 79 1.78 2.96 20.06
C ALA A 79 2.04 4.38 19.51
N GLY A 80 1.10 4.90 18.70
CA GLY A 80 1.23 6.21 18.04
C GLY A 80 1.69 6.16 16.58
N PHE A 81 1.96 4.98 16.02
CA PHE A 81 2.21 4.81 14.58
C PHE A 81 0.96 5.03 13.70
N THR A 82 -0.21 5.23 14.32
CA THR A 82 -1.53 5.42 13.70
C THR A 82 -1.62 6.56 12.69
N ARG A 83 -0.59 7.37 12.52
CA ARG A 83 -0.60 8.52 11.61
C ARG A 83 0.60 8.63 10.66
N SER A 84 1.50 7.66 10.67
CA SER A 84 2.60 7.66 9.70
C SER A 84 2.21 6.80 8.50
N PRO A 85 1.97 7.39 7.32
CA PRO A 85 1.89 6.59 6.10
C PRO A 85 3.22 5.83 5.90
N PRO A 86 3.23 4.71 5.16
CA PRO A 86 4.46 4.07 4.71
C PRO A 86 5.48 5.10 4.22
N ALA A 87 6.72 4.91 4.66
CA ALA A 87 7.87 5.76 4.36
C ALA A 87 8.08 5.92 2.86
N SER A 88 7.76 4.87 2.09
CA SER A 88 7.82 4.87 0.63
C SER A 88 6.88 3.80 0.08
N ILE A 89 6.25 4.10 -1.05
CA ILE A 89 5.47 3.12 -1.82
C ILE A 89 5.97 3.16 -3.25
N THR A 90 6.30 1.99 -3.79
CA THR A 90 6.75 1.86 -5.16
C THR A 90 5.86 0.87 -5.91
N ALA A 91 5.19 1.33 -6.97
CA ALA A 91 4.56 0.47 -7.95
C ALA A 91 5.61 0.12 -9.03
N ARG A 92 5.89 -1.17 -9.25
CA ARG A 92 6.83 -1.63 -10.28
C ARG A 92 6.17 -2.57 -11.26
#